data_AF-A0A6I8MCH2-F1
#
_entry.id   AF-A0A6I8MCH2-F1
#
_cell.length_a   1.000
_cell.length_b   1.000
_cell.length_c   1.000
_cell.angle_alpha   90.00
_cell.angle_beta   90.00
_cell.angle_gamma   90.00
#
_symmetry.space_group_name_H-M   'P 1'
#
loop_
_entity.id
_entity.type
_entity.pdbx_description
1 polymer ?
#
loop_
_entity_poly.entity_id
_entity_poly.type
_entity_poly.pdbx_seq_one_letter_code
_entity_poly.pdbx_strand_id
1 'polypeptide(L)'
;MTKYAYRDENRKNIIYANKATDEDRNNEFYCPNPNCNAKLYICSISGSKNAYFRATKAHFKHIKNCYYGNSVANFDSSKFDEEKFNYEDAINNILHNSYGEHSIKPPRTLRQIYSLCKSFPVDDIYADRKIGLLLLDDRSEYMYQNGFYGMRIIEAK
;
A
#
# COMPACT_ATOMS: atom_id res chain seq x y z
N MET A 1 -4.20 -9.19 2.52
CA MET A 1 -5.42 -8.44 2.11
C MET A 1 -4.95 -7.09 1.59
N THR A 2 -5.69 -6.45 0.68
CA THR A 2 -5.29 -5.15 0.13
C THR A 2 -6.50 -4.25 -0.14
N LYS A 3 -6.29 -2.93 -0.11
CA LYS A 3 -7.32 -1.91 -0.38
C LYS A 3 -7.45 -1.53 -1.84
N TYR A 4 -6.50 -1.94 -2.68
CA TYR A 4 -6.56 -1.79 -4.12
C TYR A 4 -5.99 -3.02 -4.82
N ALA A 5 -6.41 -3.21 -6.06
CA ALA A 5 -5.93 -4.24 -6.97
C ALA A 5 -5.93 -3.68 -8.40
N TYR A 6 -5.54 -4.49 -9.37
CA TYR A 6 -5.57 -4.10 -10.78
C TYR A 6 -6.58 -4.93 -11.56
N ARG A 7 -7.26 -4.31 -12.53
CA ARG A 7 -8.18 -4.99 -13.44
C ARG A 7 -7.45 -5.80 -14.51
N ASP A 8 -6.23 -5.42 -14.84
CA ASP A 8 -5.41 -6.05 -15.88
C ASP A 8 -4.08 -6.59 -15.35
N GLU A 9 -3.55 -7.59 -16.05
CA GLU A 9 -2.29 -8.26 -15.73
C GLU A 9 -1.07 -7.33 -15.82
N ASN A 10 -1.13 -6.35 -16.73
CA ASN A 10 -0.09 -5.34 -16.90
C ASN A 10 -0.11 -4.25 -15.82
N ARG A 11 -1.07 -4.32 -14.87
CA ARG A 11 -1.21 -3.43 -13.72
C ARG A 11 -1.31 -1.95 -14.13
N LYS A 12 -2.13 -1.66 -15.14
CA LYS A 12 -2.39 -0.30 -15.63
C LYS A 12 -3.68 0.32 -15.08
N ASN A 13 -4.70 -0.50 -14.84
CA ASN A 13 -6.03 -0.06 -14.43
C ASN A 13 -6.29 -0.42 -12.97
N ILE A 14 -6.20 0.56 -12.09
CA ILE A 14 -6.39 0.39 -10.65
C ILE A 14 -7.89 0.29 -10.33
N ILE A 15 -8.24 -0.58 -9.39
CA ILE A 15 -9.53 -0.59 -8.71
C ILE A 15 -9.29 -0.49 -7.20
N TYR A 16 -10.01 0.43 -6.55
CA TYR A 16 -10.02 0.56 -5.09
C TYR A 16 -11.20 -0.18 -4.51
N ALA A 17 -11.01 -0.81 -3.35
CA ALA A 17 -12.04 -1.63 -2.72
C ALA A 17 -13.26 -0.82 -2.30
N ASN A 18 -13.08 0.45 -1.93
CA ASN A 18 -14.17 1.38 -1.61
C ASN A 18 -14.94 1.90 -2.83
N LYS A 19 -14.44 1.65 -4.05
CA LYS A 19 -15.09 2.00 -5.32
C LYS A 19 -15.64 0.77 -6.07
N ALA A 20 -15.43 -0.43 -5.54
CA ALA A 20 -15.91 -1.66 -6.15
C ALA A 20 -17.42 -1.82 -5.94
N THR A 21 -18.12 -2.30 -6.95
CA THR A 21 -19.58 -2.52 -6.92
C THR A 21 -19.91 -4.01 -6.88
N ASP A 22 -21.19 -4.37 -6.69
CA ASP A 22 -21.59 -5.78 -6.70
C ASP A 22 -21.30 -6.50 -8.04
N GLU A 23 -21.20 -5.76 -9.15
CA GLU A 23 -20.77 -6.27 -10.46
C GLU A 23 -19.31 -6.77 -10.41
N ASP A 24 -18.47 -6.18 -9.57
CA ASP A 24 -17.07 -6.57 -9.40
C ASP A 24 -16.90 -7.88 -8.60
N ARG A 25 -17.95 -8.39 -7.95
CA ARG A 25 -17.86 -9.53 -6.99
C ARG A 25 -17.25 -10.80 -7.59
N ASN A 26 -17.60 -11.09 -8.84
CA ASN A 26 -17.15 -12.31 -9.53
C ASN A 26 -15.97 -12.06 -10.47
N ASN A 27 -15.49 -10.81 -10.55
CA ASN A 27 -14.36 -10.45 -11.41
C ASN A 27 -13.04 -10.85 -10.77
N GLU A 28 -12.09 -11.21 -11.62
CA GLU A 28 -10.72 -11.52 -11.20
C GLU A 28 -9.87 -10.25 -11.28
N PHE A 29 -9.14 -9.96 -10.20
CA PHE A 29 -8.21 -8.84 -10.12
C PHE A 29 -6.79 -9.33 -9.88
N TYR A 30 -5.81 -8.46 -10.10
CA TYR A 30 -4.39 -8.79 -10.03
C TYR A 30 -3.75 -8.18 -8.79
N CYS A 31 -2.84 -8.94 -8.19
CA CYS A 31 -2.05 -8.48 -7.05
C CYS A 31 -1.21 -7.25 -7.40
N PRO A 32 -1.14 -6.24 -6.52
CA PRO A 32 -0.32 -5.06 -6.78
C PRO A 32 1.18 -5.29 -6.87
N ASN A 33 1.69 -6.43 -6.39
CA ASN A 33 3.08 -6.80 -6.61
C ASN A 33 3.25 -7.27 -8.08
N PRO A 34 4.05 -6.59 -8.92
CA PRO A 34 4.28 -6.97 -10.32
C PRO A 34 4.82 -8.38 -10.49
N ASN A 35 5.59 -8.87 -9.51
CA ASN A 35 6.17 -10.21 -9.51
C ASN A 35 5.23 -11.30 -8.97
N CYS A 36 3.98 -10.96 -8.62
CA CYS A 36 3.02 -11.88 -8.02
C CYS A 36 1.80 -12.10 -8.91
N ASN A 37 1.60 -13.32 -9.42
CA ASN A 37 0.49 -13.70 -10.31
C ASN A 37 -0.81 -14.10 -9.58
N ALA A 38 -0.93 -13.75 -8.30
CA ALA A 38 -2.12 -14.05 -7.53
C ALA A 38 -3.36 -13.34 -8.10
N LYS A 39 -4.46 -14.08 -8.20
CA LYS A 39 -5.78 -13.56 -8.56
C LYS A 39 -6.52 -13.21 -7.28
N LEU A 40 -7.01 -11.98 -7.22
CA LEU A 40 -7.72 -11.43 -6.09
C LEU A 40 -9.20 -11.26 -6.42
N TYR A 41 -10.04 -11.38 -5.40
CA TYR A 41 -11.47 -11.13 -5.48
C TYR A 41 -11.85 -10.11 -4.43
N ILE A 42 -12.79 -9.24 -4.78
CA ILE A 42 -13.34 -8.26 -3.85
C ILE A 42 -14.18 -8.98 -2.79
N CYS A 43 -13.97 -8.60 -1.54
CA CYS A 43 -14.62 -9.17 -0.36
C CYS A 43 -15.32 -8.05 0.41
N SER A 44 -16.40 -8.39 1.11
CA SER A 44 -17.10 -7.49 2.04
C SER A 44 -17.67 -6.20 1.42
N ILE A 45 -18.16 -6.24 0.17
CA ILE A 45 -18.84 -5.08 -0.47
C ILE A 45 -20.08 -4.65 0.32
N SER A 46 -20.97 -5.59 0.62
CA SER A 46 -22.24 -5.35 1.33
C SER A 46 -22.16 -5.72 2.83
N GLY A 47 -20.95 -5.85 3.37
CA GLY A 47 -20.74 -6.32 4.75
C GLY A 47 -20.58 -5.18 5.76
N SER A 48 -20.60 -5.51 7.05
CA SER A 48 -20.30 -4.57 8.14
C SER A 48 -18.83 -4.12 8.21
N LYS A 49 -17.96 -4.70 7.37
CA LYS A 49 -16.52 -4.42 7.31
C LYS A 49 -16.19 -3.71 6.02
N ASN A 50 -15.21 -2.79 6.06
CA ASN A 50 -14.67 -2.15 4.87
C ASN A 50 -14.19 -3.18 3.85
N ALA A 51 -14.63 -3.02 2.60
CA ALA A 51 -14.26 -3.88 1.49
C ALA A 51 -12.73 -3.98 1.31
N TYR A 52 -12.29 -5.10 0.75
CA TYR A 52 -10.87 -5.40 0.48
C TYR A 52 -10.74 -6.50 -0.56
N PHE A 53 -9.56 -6.61 -1.18
CA PHE A 53 -9.23 -7.71 -2.08
C PHE A 53 -8.39 -8.78 -1.38
N ARG A 54 -8.62 -10.05 -1.77
CA ARG A 54 -7.89 -11.21 -1.24
C ARG A 54 -7.81 -12.33 -2.29
N ALA A 55 -6.69 -13.06 -2.29
CA ALA A 55 -6.57 -14.33 -3.00
C ALA A 55 -7.36 -15.41 -2.24
N THR A 56 -8.52 -15.78 -2.74
CA THR A 56 -9.42 -16.79 -2.14
C THR A 56 -9.27 -18.16 -2.80
N LYS A 57 -8.92 -18.22 -4.09
CA LYS A 57 -8.78 -19.48 -4.85
C LYS A 57 -7.39 -20.10 -4.68
N ALA A 58 -7.34 -21.44 -4.59
CA ALA A 58 -6.12 -22.18 -4.26
C ALA A 58 -5.05 -22.18 -5.38
N HIS A 59 -5.47 -22.13 -6.65
CA HIS A 59 -4.56 -22.21 -7.81
C HIS A 59 -3.81 -20.90 -8.09
N PHE A 60 -4.31 -19.77 -7.61
CA PHE A 60 -3.73 -18.45 -7.87
C PHE A 60 -3.35 -17.74 -6.57
N LYS A 61 -2.54 -18.43 -5.76
CA LYS A 61 -2.05 -17.90 -4.47
C LYS A 61 -0.93 -16.89 -4.68
N HIS A 62 -0.72 -16.09 -3.64
CA HIS A 62 0.46 -15.24 -3.54
C HIS A 62 1.75 -16.06 -3.55
N ILE A 63 2.80 -15.49 -4.15
CA ILE A 63 4.17 -15.97 -3.98
C ILE A 63 4.60 -15.90 -2.51
N LYS A 64 5.61 -16.68 -2.13
CA LYS A 64 6.17 -16.66 -0.77
C LYS A 64 6.59 -15.22 -0.41
N ASN A 65 6.28 -14.79 0.81
CA ASN A 65 6.59 -13.46 1.35
C ASN A 65 5.99 -12.26 0.60
N CYS A 66 4.98 -12.46 -0.27
CA CYS A 66 4.27 -11.33 -0.85
C CYS A 66 3.57 -10.51 0.24
N TYR A 67 3.90 -9.22 0.36
CA TYR A 67 3.32 -8.30 1.33
C TYR A 67 1.77 -8.36 1.34
N TYR A 68 1.16 -8.35 0.16
CA TYR A 68 -0.30 -8.38 -0.01
C TYR A 68 -0.98 -9.70 0.39
N GLY A 69 -0.20 -10.78 0.57
CA GLY A 69 -0.68 -12.05 1.09
C GLY A 69 -0.84 -12.06 2.61
N ASN A 70 -0.15 -11.17 3.32
CA ASN A 70 -0.22 -11.07 4.77
C ASN A 70 -1.51 -10.33 5.22
N SER A 71 -2.15 -10.82 6.28
CA SER A 71 -3.34 -10.21 6.88
C SER A 71 -3.03 -9.03 7.81
N VAL A 72 -1.79 -8.93 8.28
CA VAL A 72 -1.32 -7.98 9.31
C VAL A 72 -0.90 -6.61 8.71
N ALA A 73 -1.02 -6.47 7.39
CA ALA A 73 -0.34 -5.48 6.56
C ALA A 73 -1.26 -4.33 6.06
N ASN A 74 -2.38 -4.07 6.74
CA ASN A 74 -3.30 -3.02 6.33
C ASN A 74 -3.02 -1.73 7.11
N PHE A 75 -2.67 -0.66 6.40
CA PHE A 75 -2.71 0.70 6.95
C PHE A 75 -4.17 1.14 7.05
N ASP A 76 -4.55 1.68 8.20
CA ASP A 76 -5.88 2.21 8.47
C ASP A 76 -5.77 3.73 8.60
N SER A 77 -6.03 4.43 7.50
CA SER A 77 -5.89 5.90 7.43
C SER A 77 -6.72 6.63 8.46
N SER A 78 -7.85 6.05 8.92
CA SER A 78 -8.71 6.65 9.94
C SER A 78 -8.04 6.82 11.31
N LYS A 79 -6.89 6.15 11.55
CA LYS A 79 -6.13 6.21 12.80
C LYS A 79 -5.01 7.25 12.79
N PHE A 80 -4.80 7.93 11.67
CA PHE A 80 -3.67 8.84 11.47
C PHE A 80 -4.18 10.19 10.98
N ASP A 81 -3.49 11.25 11.40
CA ASP A 81 -3.74 12.62 10.94
C ASP A 81 -2.80 12.89 9.77
N GLU A 82 -3.35 12.88 8.55
CA GLU A 82 -2.58 13.08 7.32
C GLU A 82 -2.02 14.49 7.22
N GLU A 83 -2.77 15.52 7.65
CA GLU A 83 -2.35 16.92 7.57
C GLU A 83 -1.11 17.20 8.43
N LYS A 84 -0.89 16.40 9.48
CA LYS A 84 0.29 16.49 10.34
C LYS A 84 1.46 15.62 9.90
N PHE A 85 1.31 14.81 8.85
CA PHE A 85 2.38 13.93 8.40
C PHE A 85 3.39 14.67 7.54
N ASN A 86 4.53 15.01 8.15
CA ASN A 86 5.73 15.40 7.40
C ASN A 86 6.66 14.19 7.28
N TYR A 87 6.87 13.73 6.04
CA TYR A 87 7.70 12.56 5.77
C TYR A 87 9.17 12.74 6.18
N GLU A 88 9.80 13.88 5.86
CA GLU A 88 11.22 14.11 6.17
C GLU A 88 11.42 14.17 7.69
N ASP A 89 10.53 14.86 8.41
CA ASP A 89 10.55 14.90 9.87
C ASP A 89 10.34 13.50 10.47
N ALA A 90 9.42 12.71 9.92
CA ALA A 90 9.18 11.34 10.37
C ALA A 90 10.41 10.44 10.19
N ILE A 91 11.10 10.53 9.04
CA ILE A 91 12.34 9.77 8.81
C ILE A 91 13.47 10.27 9.72
N ASN A 92 13.67 11.59 9.84
CA ASN A 92 14.69 12.16 10.73
C ASN A 92 14.46 11.72 12.19
N ASN A 93 13.22 11.74 12.67
CA ASN A 93 12.88 11.29 14.01
C ASN A 93 13.19 9.80 14.22
N ILE A 94 12.98 8.96 13.19
CA ILE A 94 13.37 7.53 13.22
C ILE A 94 14.90 7.38 13.28
N LEU A 95 15.65 8.14 12.47
CA LEU A 95 17.11 8.07 12.43
C LEU A 95 17.76 8.58 13.73
N HIS A 96 17.18 9.60 14.35
CA HIS A 96 17.70 10.25 15.55
C HIS A 96 17.04 9.76 16.86
N ASN A 97 16.18 8.73 16.80
CA ASN A 97 15.40 8.23 17.95
C ASN A 97 14.67 9.34 18.75
N SER A 98 14.24 10.39 18.04
CA SER A 98 13.63 11.57 18.62
C SER A 98 12.12 11.39 18.58
N TYR A 99 11.54 10.87 19.65
CA TYR A 99 10.09 10.61 19.73
C TYR A 99 9.40 11.79 20.41
N GLY A 100 8.72 12.63 19.63
CA GLY A 100 7.89 13.72 20.15
C GLY A 100 6.67 13.27 20.97
N GLU A 101 6.06 14.23 21.66
CA GLU A 101 4.94 14.04 22.60
C GLU A 101 3.68 13.41 21.96
N HIS A 102 2.86 12.82 22.84
CA HIS A 102 1.73 11.97 22.47
C HIS A 102 0.42 12.74 22.27
N SER A 103 0.23 13.38 21.11
CA SER A 103 -1.11 13.74 20.63
C SER A 103 -1.23 13.42 19.12
N ILE A 104 -2.47 13.21 18.64
CA ILE A 104 -2.89 12.54 17.39
C ILE A 104 -1.75 12.34 16.37
N LYS A 105 -1.40 11.07 16.18
CA LYS A 105 -0.08 10.69 15.72
C LYS A 105 -0.09 10.42 14.22
N PRO A 106 0.54 11.27 13.39
CA PRO A 106 0.88 10.85 12.03
C PRO A 106 1.74 9.58 12.05
N PRO A 107 1.88 8.85 10.93
CA PRO A 107 2.76 7.69 10.83
C PRO A 107 4.19 8.06 11.25
N ARG A 108 4.77 7.32 12.18
CA ARG A 108 6.01 7.74 12.88
C ARG A 108 7.01 6.63 13.12
N THR A 109 6.64 5.39 12.81
CA THR A 109 7.57 4.27 12.77
C THR A 109 7.80 3.83 11.33
N LEU A 110 8.97 3.28 11.04
CA LEU A 110 9.28 2.73 9.72
C LEU A 110 8.21 1.75 9.25
N ARG A 111 7.74 0.88 10.15
CA ARG A 111 6.65 -0.09 9.86
C ARG A 111 5.34 0.60 9.48
N GLN A 112 4.96 1.68 10.16
CA GLN A 112 3.73 2.42 9.85
C GLN A 112 3.83 3.10 8.48
N ILE A 113 4.94 3.79 8.21
CA ILE A 113 5.18 4.49 6.93
C ILE A 113 5.28 3.47 5.79
N TYR A 114 5.94 2.33 6.02
CA TYR A 114 5.99 1.24 5.06
C TYR A 114 4.60 0.66 4.78
N SER A 115 3.79 0.45 5.82
CA SER A 115 2.42 -0.07 5.66
C SER A 115 1.52 0.93 4.93
N LEU A 116 1.68 2.22 5.21
CA LEU A 116 1.07 3.32 4.45
C LEU A 116 1.42 3.18 2.97
N CYS A 117 2.70 3.17 2.62
CA CYS A 117 3.16 3.13 1.23
C CYS A 117 2.71 1.89 0.46
N LYS A 118 2.55 0.75 1.14
CA LYS A 118 2.02 -0.47 0.52
C LYS A 118 0.50 -0.49 0.37
N SER A 119 -0.22 0.36 1.11
CA SER A 119 -1.70 0.41 1.07
C SER A 119 -2.26 1.26 -0.06
N PHE A 120 -1.39 2.02 -0.75
CA PHE A 120 -1.73 2.88 -1.87
C PHE A 120 -0.92 2.52 -3.13
N PRO A 121 -1.48 2.74 -4.34
CA PRO A 121 -0.72 2.80 -5.60
C PRO A 121 0.42 3.82 -5.57
N VAL A 122 1.42 3.62 -6.42
CA VAL A 122 2.63 4.47 -6.45
C VAL A 122 2.39 5.90 -6.90
N ASP A 123 1.34 6.15 -7.69
CA ASP A 123 0.97 7.48 -8.15
C ASP A 123 -0.01 8.22 -7.23
N ASP A 124 -0.54 7.56 -6.19
CA ASP A 124 -1.38 8.20 -5.18
C ASP A 124 -0.56 9.21 -4.36
N ILE A 125 -1.26 10.18 -3.78
CA ILE A 125 -0.69 11.24 -2.95
C ILE A 125 -1.13 11.00 -1.50
N TYR A 126 -0.20 11.15 -0.56
CA TYR A 126 -0.45 11.21 0.88
C TYR A 126 0.39 12.32 1.48
N ALA A 127 -0.24 13.27 2.18
CA ALA A 127 0.38 14.48 2.71
C ALA A 127 1.29 15.19 1.68
N ASP A 128 0.69 15.54 0.53
CA ASP A 128 1.31 16.26 -0.59
C ASP A 128 2.52 15.55 -1.26
N ARG A 129 2.76 14.28 -0.95
CA ARG A 129 3.83 13.47 -1.55
C ARG A 129 3.26 12.26 -2.28
N LYS A 130 3.79 12.00 -3.49
CA LYS A 130 3.51 10.75 -4.19
C LYS A 130 4.06 9.55 -3.43
N ILE A 131 3.29 8.48 -3.29
CA ILE A 131 3.67 7.25 -2.58
C ILE A 131 4.94 6.62 -3.16
N GLY A 132 5.06 6.58 -4.49
CA GLY A 132 6.24 6.07 -5.18
C GLY A 132 7.51 6.87 -4.90
N LEU A 133 7.39 8.10 -4.39
CA LEU A 133 8.52 8.92 -3.94
C LEU A 133 8.85 8.72 -2.45
N LEU A 134 8.09 7.93 -1.70
CA LEU A 134 8.36 7.63 -0.28
C LEU A 134 9.02 6.25 -0.12
N LEU A 135 8.54 5.27 -0.90
CA LEU A 135 9.02 3.88 -0.89
C LEU A 135 9.54 3.48 -2.28
N LEU A 136 10.82 3.12 -2.33
CA LEU A 136 11.44 2.44 -3.45
C LEU A 136 11.20 0.94 -3.32
N ASP A 137 10.35 0.39 -4.19
CA ASP A 137 10.10 -1.05 -4.32
C ASP A 137 9.82 -1.42 -5.78
N ASP A 138 9.55 -2.71 -6.05
CA ASP A 138 9.27 -3.22 -7.40
C ASP A 138 8.14 -2.48 -8.15
N ARG A 139 7.22 -1.81 -7.43
CA ARG A 139 6.12 -1.06 -8.04
C ARG A 139 6.57 0.32 -8.49
N SER A 140 7.56 0.92 -7.83
CA SER A 140 8.02 2.30 -8.07
C SER A 140 9.37 2.39 -8.76
N GLU A 141 10.08 1.28 -8.96
CA GLU A 141 11.42 1.24 -9.59
C GLU A 141 11.50 2.05 -10.89
N TYR A 142 10.48 1.96 -11.75
CA TYR A 142 10.43 2.69 -13.02
C TYR A 142 10.44 4.22 -12.87
N MET A 143 10.11 4.75 -11.69
CA MET A 143 10.12 6.19 -11.40
C MET A 143 11.54 6.73 -11.16
N TYR A 144 12.55 5.86 -11.03
CA TYR A 144 13.90 6.20 -10.59
C TYR A 144 14.99 5.95 -11.65
N GLN A 145 14.65 6.08 -12.94
CA GLN A 145 15.56 5.82 -14.05
C GLN A 145 16.85 6.67 -14.03
N ASN A 146 16.79 7.86 -13.40
CA ASN A 146 17.93 8.79 -13.28
C ASN A 146 18.57 8.77 -11.88
N GLY A 147 18.34 7.72 -11.10
CA GLY A 147 18.72 7.64 -9.69
C GLY A 147 17.66 8.24 -8.76
N PHE A 148 17.97 8.28 -7.46
CA PHE A 148 17.09 8.84 -6.43
C PHE A 148 17.81 9.91 -5.62
N TYR A 149 17.05 10.91 -5.17
CA TYR A 149 17.53 12.02 -4.36
C TYR A 149 16.67 12.19 -3.11
N GLY A 150 17.28 12.54 -1.97
CA GLY A 150 16.61 12.71 -0.68
C GLY A 150 16.42 11.41 0.10
N MET A 151 15.77 11.50 1.26
CA MET A 151 15.56 10.35 2.14
C MET A 151 14.48 9.43 1.58
N ARG A 152 14.76 8.13 1.44
CA ARG A 152 13.83 7.14 0.89
C ARG A 152 13.82 5.89 1.74
N ILE A 153 12.66 5.28 1.88
CA ILE A 153 12.57 3.90 2.36
C ILE A 153 12.87 2.98 1.17
N ILE A 154 13.78 2.03 1.35
CA ILE A 154 14.14 1.06 0.33
C ILE A 154 13.72 -0.33 0.81
N GLU A 155 12.94 -1.02 -0.01
CA GLU A 155 12.64 -2.44 0.19
C GLU A 155 13.75 -3.29 -0.43
N ALA A 156 14.60 -3.88 0.42
CA ALA A 156 15.62 -4.84 0.00
C ALA A 156 15.04 -6.26 -0.08
N LYS A 157 15.55 -7.06 -1.02
CA LYS A 157 15.15 -8.46 -1.27
C LYS A 157 16.11 -9.45 -0.62
#